data_AF-A0A060T787-F1
#
_entry.id   AF-A0A060T787-F1
#
_cell.length_a   1.000
_cell.length_b   1.000
_cell.length_c   1.000
_cell.angle_alpha   90.00
_cell.angle_beta   90.00
_cell.angle_gamma   90.00
#
_symmetry.space_group_name_H-M   'P 1'
#
loop_
_entity.id
_entity.type
_entity.pdbx_description
1 polymer ?
#
loop_
_entity_poly.entity_id
_entity_poly.type
_entity_poly.pdbx_seq_one_letter_code
_entity_poly.pdbx_strand_id
1 'polypeptide(L)'
;MKLDQVEYSAVEQEYDCERSQVVDYESMRPRRWASKSWRLTGCRRLGRPIRRLCQVLCVTIASLVGVVLLTGMAFPSYTILPDHYQQLRQSMIISDQPGRGNPKNEKIFLAASIYDDSGTLASGQWGKSILDLIDLLGEDNVFLSIYENNSGRKGSYALRHFRDRVNCTKSIVYESKIDEDMIPHTMYETGPELKRISYLAEVRNRALEPLSYLNQTYDKVLIVNDVIFDAKDAVNLLFSTNHDQAGKARYRAACAVDFGNPFKFYDTFATRDLEGYSMGVPLYPWFSKEGKAISRKDVQQQKDAVRVKSCWGGMVAFDGQYFQGPDPVKFRYEPEPYWDASECCLVHADILERAQVKDDMNDVGIYMNPYIRVAYDKTTFKLLKVGARFERVFSVIQGVLTTATGMPWYNCRRTERAGDKRYGLEWTEHGLVEAERVAQPGGYCGRYGSRVRRDHKWVKAAMPEGLYD
;
A
#
# COMPACT_ATOMS: atom_id res chain seq x y z
N MET A 1 44.34 -19.72 -6.10
CA MET A 1 44.20 -19.60 -4.63
C MET A 1 44.08 -18.14 -4.15
N LYS A 2 43.44 -17.26 -4.92
CA LYS A 2 43.13 -15.86 -4.54
C LYS A 2 41.76 -15.37 -5.05
N LEU A 3 40.97 -16.28 -5.64
CA LEU A 3 39.60 -16.01 -6.09
C LEU A 3 38.57 -16.41 -5.01
N ASP A 4 38.90 -17.38 -4.15
CA ASP A 4 37.97 -17.92 -3.15
C ASP A 4 37.77 -17.01 -1.92
N GLN A 5 38.69 -16.10 -1.61
CA GLN A 5 38.58 -15.23 -0.42
C GLN A 5 37.67 -14.00 -0.61
N VAL A 6 37.47 -13.54 -1.85
CA VAL A 6 36.58 -12.40 -2.15
C VAL A 6 35.11 -12.87 -2.21
N GLU A 7 34.88 -14.09 -2.70
CA GLU A 7 33.58 -14.74 -2.70
C GLU A 7 33.14 -15.08 -1.27
N TYR A 8 34.06 -15.60 -0.43
CA TYR A 8 33.78 -15.91 0.98
C TYR A 8 33.46 -14.66 1.83
N SER A 9 34.08 -13.50 1.57
CA SER A 9 33.79 -12.28 2.33
C SER A 9 32.49 -11.58 1.93
N ALA A 10 32.06 -11.74 0.67
CA ALA A 10 30.78 -11.22 0.19
C ALA A 10 29.63 -12.07 0.74
N VAL A 11 29.82 -13.39 0.75
CA VAL A 11 29.02 -14.39 1.45
C VAL A 11 28.86 -13.95 2.91
N GLU A 12 29.93 -13.85 3.71
CA GLU A 12 29.90 -13.45 5.13
C GLU A 12 29.20 -12.10 5.43
N GLN A 13 29.36 -11.08 4.57
CA GLN A 13 28.66 -9.79 4.68
C GLN A 13 27.15 -9.89 4.39
N GLU A 14 26.73 -10.78 3.50
CA GLU A 14 25.32 -11.08 3.23
C GLU A 14 24.66 -11.82 4.42
N TYR A 15 25.37 -12.74 5.10
CA TYR A 15 24.89 -13.38 6.34
C TYR A 15 24.73 -12.39 7.49
N ASP A 16 25.72 -11.52 7.73
CA ASP A 16 25.63 -10.53 8.81
C ASP A 16 24.43 -9.59 8.60
N CYS A 17 24.11 -9.32 7.34
CA CYS A 17 23.03 -8.46 6.90
C CYS A 17 21.64 -9.11 7.07
N GLU A 18 21.45 -10.36 6.65
CA GLU A 18 20.21 -11.12 6.89
C GLU A 18 19.98 -11.39 8.38
N ARG A 19 21.02 -11.80 9.11
CA ARG A 19 20.99 -12.02 10.57
C ARG A 19 20.65 -10.74 11.36
N SER A 20 21.22 -9.60 10.97
CA SER A 20 20.98 -8.30 11.66
C SER A 20 19.53 -7.79 11.56
N GLN A 21 18.79 -8.10 10.48
CA GLN A 21 17.39 -7.67 10.33
C GLN A 21 16.42 -8.49 11.17
N VAL A 22 16.77 -9.74 11.43
CA VAL A 22 16.02 -10.63 12.31
C VAL A 22 16.12 -10.12 13.76
N VAL A 23 17.30 -9.60 14.16
CA VAL A 23 17.54 -8.97 15.48
C VAL A 23 16.79 -7.63 15.66
N ASP A 24 16.67 -6.82 14.61
CA ASP A 24 16.02 -5.49 14.71
C ASP A 24 14.49 -5.59 14.90
N TYR A 25 13.87 -6.71 14.51
CA TYR A 25 12.45 -6.98 14.74
C TYR A 25 12.13 -7.25 16.23
N GLU A 26 13.05 -7.83 16.99
CA GLU A 26 12.85 -8.11 18.43
C GLU A 26 13.12 -6.90 19.34
N SER A 27 13.86 -5.90 18.86
CA SER A 27 14.10 -4.66 19.61
C SER A 27 12.82 -3.84 19.85
N MET A 28 11.72 -4.17 19.15
CA MET A 28 10.37 -3.62 19.33
C MET A 28 9.55 -4.37 20.39
N ARG A 29 10.12 -4.68 21.55
CA ARG A 29 9.31 -4.70 22.78
C ARG A 29 9.32 -3.28 23.35
N PRO A 30 8.16 -2.64 23.62
CA PRO A 30 8.20 -1.43 24.43
C PRO A 30 8.89 -1.80 25.74
N ARG A 31 10.09 -1.25 25.98
CA ARG A 31 10.69 -1.24 27.31
C ARG A 31 9.60 -0.66 28.20
N ARG A 32 9.02 -1.49 29.07
CA ARG A 32 8.10 -1.03 30.10
C ARG A 32 8.85 0.05 30.85
N TRP A 33 8.49 1.31 30.61
CA TRP A 33 8.92 2.39 31.46
C TRP A 33 8.33 2.06 32.82
N ALA A 34 9.18 1.57 33.71
CA ALA A 34 8.84 1.48 35.12
C ALA A 34 8.46 2.89 35.55
N SER A 35 7.17 3.10 35.82
CA SER A 35 6.70 4.33 36.42
C SER A 35 7.37 4.45 37.79
N LYS A 36 8.47 5.21 37.86
CA LYS A 36 8.96 5.69 39.16
C LYS A 36 7.90 6.63 39.70
N SER A 37 7.17 6.16 40.70
CA SER A 37 6.30 6.99 41.50
C SER A 37 7.18 7.99 42.26
N TRP A 38 7.24 9.21 41.74
CA TRP A 38 7.83 10.32 42.47
C TRP A 38 6.91 10.63 43.65
N ARG A 39 7.31 10.23 44.86
CA ARG A 39 6.70 10.74 46.10
C ARG A 39 7.14 12.19 46.24
N LEU A 40 6.24 13.11 45.92
CA LEU A 40 6.41 14.53 46.24
C LEU A 40 6.23 14.70 47.75
N THR A 41 7.35 14.72 48.48
CA THR A 41 7.40 15.23 49.85
C THR A 41 7.71 16.72 49.82
N GLY A 42 6.97 17.50 50.61
CA GLY A 42 7.34 18.86 51.00
C GLY A 42 6.56 19.98 50.33
N CYS A 43 5.28 20.11 50.67
CA CYS A 43 4.54 21.35 50.44
C CYS A 43 4.80 22.32 51.61
N ARG A 44 5.74 23.27 51.44
CA ARG A 44 5.78 24.51 52.25
C ARG A 44 6.19 25.71 51.37
N ARG A 45 5.22 26.61 51.17
CA ARG A 45 5.28 27.96 50.56
C ARG A 45 5.51 28.06 49.04
N LEU A 46 4.48 27.84 48.21
CA LEU A 46 4.49 28.25 46.79
C LEU A 46 3.23 29.03 46.38
N GLY A 47 3.27 30.36 46.50
CA GLY A 47 2.14 31.25 46.15
C GLY A 47 2.33 32.14 44.91
N ARG A 48 3.52 32.17 44.29
CA ARG A 48 3.84 33.05 43.14
C ARG A 48 4.62 32.40 41.97
N PRO A 49 5.64 31.54 42.18
CA PRO A 49 6.41 30.98 41.07
C PRO A 49 5.67 29.87 40.29
N ILE A 50 4.85 29.04 40.95
CA ILE A 50 3.99 28.04 40.26
C ILE A 50 2.99 28.74 39.33
N ARG A 51 2.36 29.84 39.79
CA ARG A 51 1.39 30.58 38.97
C ARG A 51 2.03 31.18 37.71
N ARG A 52 3.26 31.69 37.82
CA ARG A 52 4.03 32.18 36.66
C ARG A 52 4.42 31.03 35.72
N LEU A 53 4.82 29.88 36.26
CA LEU A 53 5.12 28.69 35.44
C LEU A 53 3.87 28.19 34.70
N CYS A 54 2.72 28.10 35.37
CA CYS A 54 1.44 27.76 34.74
C CYS A 54 1.05 28.78 33.67
N GLN A 55 1.24 30.07 33.91
CA GLN A 55 0.97 31.11 32.90
C GLN A 55 1.87 30.97 31.68
N VAL A 56 3.18 30.76 31.87
CA VAL A 56 4.13 30.53 30.77
C VAL A 56 3.76 29.27 30.00
N LEU A 57 3.41 28.19 30.68
CA LEU A 57 2.97 26.94 30.05
C LEU A 57 1.69 27.17 29.23
N CYS A 58 0.68 27.83 29.78
CA CYS A 58 -0.57 28.14 29.07
C CYS A 58 -0.32 29.02 27.84
N VAL A 59 0.49 30.08 27.95
CA VAL A 59 0.85 30.94 26.81
C VAL A 59 1.62 30.17 25.76
N THR A 60 2.53 29.28 26.17
CA THR A 60 3.30 28.42 25.25
C THR A 60 2.37 27.47 24.49
N ILE A 61 1.47 26.79 25.20
CA ILE A 61 0.48 25.88 24.59
C ILE A 61 -0.43 26.66 23.64
N ALA A 62 -0.96 27.82 24.06
CA ALA A 62 -1.80 28.66 23.22
C ALA A 62 -1.06 29.14 21.95
N SER A 63 0.22 29.49 22.09
CA SER A 63 1.07 29.89 20.95
C SER A 63 1.29 28.72 20.00
N LEU A 64 1.58 27.52 20.51
CA LEU A 64 1.72 26.31 19.70
C LEU A 64 0.43 25.96 18.97
N VAL A 65 -0.71 26.01 19.65
CA VAL A 65 -2.04 25.82 19.03
C VAL A 65 -2.26 26.88 17.94
N GLY A 66 -1.93 28.15 18.22
CA GLY A 66 -1.98 29.22 17.24
C GLY A 66 -1.15 28.94 15.99
N VAL A 67 0.09 28.47 16.15
CA VAL A 67 0.98 28.09 15.03
C VAL A 67 0.41 26.91 14.23
N VAL A 68 -0.12 25.88 14.91
CA VAL A 68 -0.75 24.74 14.25
C VAL A 68 -1.96 25.17 13.41
N LEU A 69 -2.81 26.03 13.99
CA LEU A 69 -3.98 26.57 13.29
C LEU A 69 -3.58 27.43 12.09
N LEU A 70 -2.62 28.34 12.27
CA LEU A 70 -2.10 29.18 11.19
C LEU A 70 -1.46 28.34 10.08
N THR A 71 -0.69 27.31 10.43
CA THR A 71 -0.08 26.40 9.45
C THR A 71 -1.16 25.67 8.65
N GLY A 72 -2.21 25.17 9.31
CA GLY A 72 -3.28 24.46 8.62
C GLY A 72 -4.16 25.33 7.72
N MET A 73 -4.22 26.63 8.00
CA MET A 73 -4.91 27.60 7.14
C MET A 73 -4.04 28.05 5.96
N ALA A 74 -2.76 28.35 6.21
CA ALA A 74 -1.87 28.93 5.21
C ALA A 74 -1.22 27.89 4.27
N PHE A 75 -1.02 26.66 4.74
CA PHE A 75 -0.31 25.62 3.99
C PHE A 75 -1.09 24.30 3.99
N PRO A 76 -2.34 24.25 3.49
CA PRO A 76 -3.05 23.00 3.43
C PRO A 76 -2.39 22.06 2.40
N SER A 77 -2.38 20.77 2.69
CA SER A 77 -1.74 19.75 1.85
C SER A 77 -2.77 19.11 0.92
N TYR A 78 -2.54 19.12 -0.38
CA TYR A 78 -3.36 18.46 -1.40
C TYR A 78 -4.87 18.81 -1.35
N THR A 79 -5.23 19.99 -0.83
CA THR A 79 -6.63 20.45 -0.81
C THR A 79 -6.99 21.33 -2.00
N ILE A 80 -5.99 21.88 -2.70
CA ILE A 80 -6.16 22.73 -3.87
C ILE A 80 -5.85 21.87 -5.10
N LEU A 81 -6.89 21.49 -5.82
CA LEU A 81 -6.78 20.65 -7.01
C LEU A 81 -6.10 21.43 -8.16
N PRO A 82 -5.18 20.80 -8.91
CA PRO A 82 -4.64 21.38 -10.14
C PRO A 82 -5.74 21.68 -11.17
N ASP A 83 -5.50 22.63 -12.07
CA ASP A 83 -6.51 23.11 -13.03
C ASP A 83 -7.12 21.99 -13.88
N HIS A 84 -6.30 21.03 -14.32
CA HIS A 84 -6.78 19.92 -15.13
C HIS A 84 -7.70 18.94 -14.36
N TYR A 85 -7.50 18.78 -13.04
CA TYR A 85 -8.44 18.05 -12.18
C TYR A 85 -9.76 18.80 -12.08
N GLN A 86 -9.72 20.14 -11.95
CA GLN A 86 -10.92 20.97 -11.87
C GLN A 86 -11.71 20.90 -13.18
N GLN A 87 -11.05 20.97 -14.33
CA GLN A 87 -11.66 20.86 -15.65
C GLN A 87 -12.38 19.52 -15.83
N LEU A 88 -11.72 18.40 -15.49
CA LEU A 88 -12.34 17.08 -15.55
C LEU A 88 -13.50 16.93 -14.56
N ARG A 89 -13.39 17.50 -13.35
CA ARG A 89 -14.52 17.53 -12.40
C ARG A 89 -15.68 18.35 -12.90
N GLN A 90 -15.41 19.47 -13.58
CA GLN A 90 -16.45 20.32 -14.11
C GLN A 90 -17.21 19.63 -15.25
N SER A 91 -16.53 18.87 -16.12
CA SER A 91 -17.20 18.07 -17.17
C SER A 91 -18.15 17.03 -16.57
N MET A 92 -17.77 16.41 -15.44
CA MET A 92 -18.61 15.45 -14.71
C MET A 92 -19.84 16.07 -14.02
N ILE A 93 -19.87 17.40 -13.86
CA ILE A 93 -20.97 18.13 -13.19
C ILE A 93 -21.92 18.76 -14.19
N ILE A 94 -21.41 19.27 -15.32
CA ILE A 94 -22.23 19.98 -16.32
C ILE A 94 -23.08 19.04 -17.16
N SER A 95 -22.63 17.80 -17.34
CA SER A 95 -23.30 16.78 -18.14
C SER A 95 -23.95 15.73 -17.24
N ASP A 96 -25.11 15.22 -17.64
CA ASP A 96 -25.72 14.01 -17.07
C ASP A 96 -25.58 12.80 -18.01
N GLN A 97 -24.82 12.93 -19.10
CA GLN A 97 -24.60 11.82 -20.02
C GLN A 97 -23.69 10.75 -19.38
N PRO A 98 -23.95 9.45 -19.62
CA PRO A 98 -23.02 8.38 -19.26
C PRO A 98 -21.64 8.63 -19.87
N GLY A 99 -20.57 8.31 -19.13
CA GLY A 99 -19.20 8.46 -19.65
C GLY A 99 -18.63 9.88 -19.62
N ARG A 100 -19.32 10.84 -19.02
CA ARG A 100 -18.86 12.23 -18.85
C ARG A 100 -17.52 12.42 -18.12
N GLY A 101 -17.09 11.42 -17.35
CA GLY A 101 -15.78 11.37 -16.69
C GLY A 101 -14.69 10.68 -17.51
N ASN A 102 -15.02 10.08 -18.66
CA ASN A 102 -14.12 9.35 -19.54
C ASN A 102 -14.04 10.02 -20.92
N PRO A 103 -13.40 11.20 -21.03
CA PRO A 103 -13.44 12.03 -22.24
C PRO A 103 -12.81 11.37 -23.48
N LYS A 104 -12.03 10.31 -23.28
CA LYS A 104 -11.33 9.57 -24.35
C LYS A 104 -11.95 8.20 -24.63
N ASN A 105 -13.07 7.86 -23.99
CA ASN A 105 -13.75 6.56 -24.10
C ASN A 105 -12.80 5.36 -23.89
N GLU A 106 -11.84 5.49 -22.96
CA GLU A 106 -10.92 4.41 -22.62
C GLU A 106 -11.69 3.21 -22.02
N LYS A 107 -11.32 1.99 -22.40
CA LYS A 107 -11.90 0.75 -21.87
C LYS A 107 -11.28 0.39 -20.53
N ILE A 108 -12.10 0.26 -19.49
CA ILE A 108 -11.67 0.08 -18.11
C ILE A 108 -12.12 -1.30 -17.59
N PHE A 109 -11.17 -2.12 -17.18
CA PHE A 109 -11.45 -3.32 -16.41
C PHE A 109 -11.41 -2.96 -14.92
N LEU A 110 -12.57 -2.94 -14.28
CA LEU A 110 -12.72 -2.62 -12.86
C LEU A 110 -12.76 -3.91 -12.05
N ALA A 111 -11.73 -4.18 -11.25
CA ALA A 111 -11.61 -5.37 -10.43
C ALA A 111 -11.73 -5.04 -8.94
N ALA A 112 -12.37 -5.92 -8.18
CA ALA A 112 -12.34 -5.89 -6.73
C ALA A 112 -12.29 -7.31 -6.15
N SER A 113 -11.45 -7.49 -5.14
CA SER A 113 -11.49 -8.66 -4.27
C SER A 113 -11.84 -8.22 -2.86
N ILE A 114 -13.02 -8.59 -2.38
CA ILE A 114 -13.58 -8.08 -1.12
C ILE A 114 -13.95 -9.19 -0.15
N TYR A 115 -14.08 -8.84 1.12
CA TYR A 115 -14.64 -9.67 2.17
C TYR A 115 -15.66 -8.84 2.95
N ASP A 116 -16.95 -9.16 2.82
CA ASP A 116 -18.05 -8.39 3.42
C ASP A 116 -18.98 -9.28 4.25
N ASP A 117 -18.49 -9.80 5.39
CA ASP A 117 -19.27 -10.72 6.22
C ASP A 117 -20.60 -10.15 6.74
N SER A 118 -20.63 -8.84 6.95
CA SER A 118 -21.78 -8.08 7.41
C SER A 118 -22.77 -7.72 6.31
N GLY A 119 -22.34 -7.76 5.04
CA GLY A 119 -23.08 -7.24 3.89
C GLY A 119 -23.16 -5.71 3.81
N THR A 120 -22.39 -4.98 4.63
CA THR A 120 -22.48 -3.51 4.74
C THR A 120 -21.62 -2.76 3.73
N LEU A 121 -20.63 -3.44 3.12
CA LEU A 121 -19.78 -2.86 2.09
C LEU A 121 -20.55 -2.78 0.76
N ALA A 122 -21.04 -3.92 0.27
CA ALA A 122 -21.75 -4.02 -1.01
C ALA A 122 -23.10 -3.30 -0.99
N SER A 123 -23.83 -3.34 0.12
CA SER A 123 -25.10 -2.59 0.28
C SER A 123 -24.90 -1.11 0.63
N GLY A 124 -23.68 -0.72 0.99
CA GLY A 124 -23.38 0.58 1.57
C GLY A 124 -22.72 1.57 0.63
N GLN A 125 -21.81 2.37 1.21
CA GLN A 125 -21.17 3.47 0.51
C GLN A 125 -20.20 2.97 -0.57
N TRP A 126 -19.48 1.88 -0.32
CA TRP A 126 -18.57 1.28 -1.30
C TRP A 126 -19.34 0.86 -2.56
N GLY A 127 -20.42 0.09 -2.41
CA GLY A 127 -21.26 -0.31 -3.55
C GLY A 127 -21.84 0.90 -4.29
N LYS A 128 -22.29 1.93 -3.56
CA LYS A 128 -22.74 3.19 -4.19
C LYS A 128 -21.62 3.85 -5.01
N SER A 129 -20.41 3.98 -4.46
CA SER A 129 -19.27 4.60 -5.16
C SER A 129 -18.86 3.83 -6.41
N ILE A 130 -18.98 2.49 -6.42
CA ILE A 130 -18.74 1.68 -7.62
C ILE A 130 -19.78 1.96 -8.71
N LEU A 131 -21.07 2.05 -8.35
CA LEU A 131 -22.13 2.38 -9.30
C LEU A 131 -21.98 3.80 -9.86
N ASP A 132 -21.70 4.78 -8.98
CA ASP A 132 -21.43 6.17 -9.38
C ASP A 132 -20.19 6.24 -10.30
N LEU A 133 -19.17 5.41 -10.07
CA LEU A 133 -17.99 5.33 -10.93
C LEU A 133 -18.31 4.74 -12.31
N ILE A 134 -19.09 3.66 -12.38
CA ILE A 134 -19.52 3.05 -13.65
C ILE A 134 -20.28 4.06 -14.50
N ASP A 135 -21.20 4.82 -13.89
CA ASP A 135 -21.95 5.89 -14.56
C ASP A 135 -21.00 6.98 -15.11
N LEU A 136 -20.04 7.45 -14.30
CA LEU A 136 -19.06 8.44 -14.72
C LEU A 136 -18.16 7.95 -15.87
N LEU A 137 -17.78 6.68 -15.87
CA LEU A 137 -16.93 6.08 -16.91
C LEU A 137 -17.70 5.68 -18.18
N GLY A 138 -19.02 5.49 -18.05
CA GLY A 138 -19.92 5.02 -19.10
C GLY A 138 -20.01 3.50 -19.08
N GLU A 139 -21.23 2.97 -19.02
CA GLU A 139 -21.51 1.54 -18.85
C GLU A 139 -20.86 0.68 -19.95
N ASP A 140 -20.83 1.18 -21.19
CA ASP A 140 -20.21 0.51 -22.35
C ASP A 140 -18.67 0.48 -22.32
N ASN A 141 -18.06 1.29 -21.46
CA ASN A 141 -16.61 1.39 -21.32
C ASN A 141 -16.07 0.58 -20.13
N VAL A 142 -16.94 -0.03 -19.32
CA VAL A 142 -16.54 -0.72 -18.09
C VAL A 142 -16.90 -2.21 -18.15
N PHE A 143 -15.95 -3.04 -17.74
CA PHE A 143 -16.22 -4.40 -17.30
C PHE A 143 -15.95 -4.49 -15.80
N LEU A 144 -16.95 -4.91 -15.02
CA LEU A 144 -16.82 -5.07 -13.57
C LEU A 144 -16.55 -6.54 -13.21
N SER A 145 -15.41 -6.81 -12.57
CA SER A 145 -15.07 -8.11 -12.01
C SER A 145 -14.99 -8.03 -10.49
N ILE A 146 -15.86 -8.74 -9.78
CA ILE A 146 -15.80 -8.85 -8.32
C ILE A 146 -15.66 -10.32 -7.95
N TYR A 147 -14.65 -10.61 -7.16
CA TYR A 147 -14.49 -11.91 -6.51
C TYR A 147 -14.60 -11.74 -5.00
N GLU A 148 -15.51 -12.48 -4.38
CA GLU A 148 -15.73 -12.49 -2.94
C GLU A 148 -15.81 -13.93 -2.45
N ASN A 149 -15.22 -14.20 -1.29
CA ASN A 149 -15.29 -15.53 -0.71
C ASN A 149 -15.39 -15.50 0.82
N ASN A 150 -15.91 -16.59 1.40
CA ASN A 150 -16.00 -16.81 2.86
C ASN A 150 -16.81 -15.74 3.65
N SER A 151 -17.60 -14.86 3.02
CA SER A 151 -18.37 -13.81 3.71
C SER A 151 -19.72 -14.25 4.29
N GLY A 152 -20.08 -15.53 4.12
CA GLY A 152 -21.32 -16.07 4.68
C GLY A 152 -22.59 -15.50 4.06
N ARG A 153 -23.73 -15.74 4.71
CA ARG A 153 -25.05 -15.50 4.11
C ARG A 153 -25.37 -14.02 3.88
N LYS A 154 -24.97 -13.13 4.80
CA LYS A 154 -25.27 -11.69 4.71
C LYS A 154 -24.45 -11.03 3.60
N GLY A 155 -23.14 -11.28 3.55
CA GLY A 155 -22.28 -10.83 2.46
C GLY A 155 -22.75 -11.30 1.09
N SER A 156 -22.94 -12.61 0.95
CA SER A 156 -23.45 -13.22 -0.29
C SER A 156 -24.81 -12.63 -0.74
N TYR A 157 -25.72 -12.33 0.19
CA TYR A 157 -26.99 -11.68 -0.14
C TYR A 157 -26.81 -10.23 -0.60
N ALA A 158 -25.98 -9.46 0.12
CA ALA A 158 -25.66 -8.09 -0.24
C ALA A 158 -24.99 -8.01 -1.62
N LEU A 159 -24.05 -8.91 -1.91
CA LEU A 159 -23.37 -8.98 -3.21
C LEU A 159 -24.35 -9.32 -4.35
N ARG A 160 -25.30 -10.23 -4.13
CA ARG A 160 -26.36 -10.52 -5.13
C ARG A 160 -27.23 -9.30 -5.41
N HIS A 161 -27.71 -8.61 -4.37
CA HIS A 161 -28.52 -7.41 -4.55
C HIS A 161 -27.72 -6.26 -5.19
N PHE A 162 -26.42 -6.17 -4.89
CA PHE A 162 -25.52 -5.24 -5.57
C PHE A 162 -25.40 -5.58 -7.07
N ARG A 163 -25.20 -6.85 -7.42
CA ARG A 163 -25.12 -7.34 -8.80
C ARG A 163 -26.34 -6.95 -9.64
N ASP A 164 -27.54 -6.98 -9.07
CA ASP A 164 -28.79 -6.62 -9.75
C ASP A 164 -28.87 -5.13 -10.13
N ARG A 165 -28.09 -4.27 -9.46
CA ARG A 165 -28.04 -2.82 -9.72
C ARG A 165 -26.92 -2.40 -10.67
N VAL A 166 -26.02 -3.31 -11.04
CA VAL A 166 -24.90 -3.01 -11.95
C VAL A 166 -25.41 -3.11 -13.39
N ASN A 167 -25.27 -2.03 -14.16
CA ASN A 167 -25.75 -1.99 -15.53
C ASN A 167 -24.69 -2.34 -16.59
N CYS A 168 -23.40 -2.24 -16.27
CA CYS A 168 -22.34 -2.63 -17.20
C CYS A 168 -22.17 -4.15 -17.30
N THR A 169 -21.34 -4.58 -18.26
CA THR A 169 -20.92 -5.99 -18.35
C THR A 169 -20.13 -6.37 -17.08
N LYS A 170 -20.38 -7.57 -16.54
CA LYS A 170 -19.86 -7.94 -15.22
C LYS A 170 -19.63 -9.44 -15.05
N SER A 171 -18.64 -9.78 -14.21
CA SER A 171 -18.47 -11.07 -13.54
C SER A 171 -18.45 -10.82 -12.04
N ILE A 172 -19.50 -11.23 -11.32
CA ILE A 172 -19.59 -11.08 -9.86
C ILE A 172 -19.75 -12.46 -9.26
N VAL A 173 -18.67 -12.97 -8.68
CA VAL A 173 -18.53 -14.35 -8.20
C VAL A 173 -18.47 -14.34 -6.68
N TYR A 174 -19.31 -15.17 -6.06
CA TYR A 174 -19.24 -15.50 -4.64
C TYR A 174 -18.89 -16.98 -4.49
N GLU A 175 -17.82 -17.25 -3.75
CA GLU A 175 -17.40 -18.60 -3.40
C GLU A 175 -17.55 -18.83 -1.90
N SER A 176 -18.35 -19.83 -1.52
CA SER A 176 -18.64 -20.08 -0.10
C SER A 176 -17.41 -20.50 0.68
N LYS A 177 -16.49 -21.23 0.04
CA LYS A 177 -15.22 -21.66 0.58
C LYS A 177 -14.23 -21.87 -0.57
N ILE A 178 -13.05 -21.27 -0.46
CA ILE A 178 -11.92 -21.60 -1.33
C ILE A 178 -11.29 -22.90 -0.84
N ASP A 179 -10.97 -23.78 -1.78
CA ASP A 179 -10.12 -24.93 -1.51
C ASP A 179 -8.69 -24.45 -1.23
N GLU A 180 -8.38 -24.26 0.05
CA GLU A 180 -7.09 -23.76 0.54
C GLU A 180 -5.94 -24.72 0.15
N ASP A 181 -6.21 -26.01 -0.04
CA ASP A 181 -5.22 -27.05 -0.41
C ASP A 181 -4.72 -26.89 -1.86
N MET A 182 -5.51 -26.25 -2.71
CA MET A 182 -5.14 -25.92 -4.10
C MET A 182 -4.27 -24.66 -4.20
N ILE A 183 -4.09 -23.93 -3.10
CA ILE A 183 -3.25 -22.75 -3.05
C ILE A 183 -1.82 -23.19 -2.67
N PRO A 184 -0.78 -22.66 -3.33
CA PRO A 184 0.60 -23.02 -2.99
C PRO A 184 0.95 -22.79 -1.52
N HIS A 185 1.44 -23.86 -0.87
CA HIS A 185 1.92 -23.86 0.50
C HIS A 185 3.45 -23.66 0.55
N THR A 186 3.94 -23.06 1.63
CA THR A 186 5.38 -22.98 1.91
C THR A 186 5.74 -24.02 2.96
N MET A 187 6.86 -24.70 2.78
CA MET A 187 7.39 -25.63 3.78
C MET A 187 7.95 -24.86 4.98
N TYR A 188 7.55 -25.26 6.19
CA TYR A 188 8.08 -24.81 7.49
C TYR A 188 8.51 -26.04 8.30
N GLU A 189 9.14 -25.81 9.47
CA GLU A 189 9.53 -26.87 10.42
C GLU A 189 8.36 -27.80 10.79
N THR A 190 7.17 -27.21 10.99
CA THR A 190 5.95 -27.92 11.37
C THR A 190 5.23 -28.59 10.20
N GLY A 191 5.76 -28.47 8.98
CA GLY A 191 5.15 -28.96 7.73
C GLY A 191 4.71 -27.85 6.78
N PRO A 192 3.98 -28.19 5.71
CA PRO A 192 3.47 -27.22 4.75
C PRO A 192 2.44 -26.29 5.38
N GLU A 193 2.60 -24.98 5.21
CA GLU A 193 1.66 -23.97 5.71
C GLU A 193 1.25 -22.97 4.61
N LEU A 194 -0.03 -22.61 4.59
CA LEU A 194 -0.56 -21.60 3.68
C LEU A 194 -0.20 -20.21 4.17
N LYS A 195 0.66 -19.51 3.42
CA LYS A 195 0.95 -18.09 3.66
C LYS A 195 -0.24 -17.20 3.32
N ARG A 196 -0.44 -16.15 4.12
CA ARG A 196 -1.47 -15.13 3.88
C ARG A 196 -1.30 -14.46 2.51
N ILE A 197 -0.07 -14.16 2.09
CA ILE A 197 0.16 -13.51 0.81
C ILE A 197 -0.12 -14.45 -0.36
N SER A 198 0.19 -15.75 -0.24
CA SER A 198 -0.18 -16.75 -1.24
C SER A 198 -1.70 -16.77 -1.47
N TYR A 199 -2.48 -16.80 -0.38
CA TYR A 199 -3.93 -16.69 -0.43
C TYR A 199 -4.42 -15.37 -1.07
N LEU A 200 -3.84 -14.23 -0.70
CA LEU A 200 -4.25 -12.93 -1.26
C LEU A 200 -3.92 -12.81 -2.76
N ALA A 201 -2.77 -13.31 -3.18
CA ALA A 201 -2.37 -13.33 -4.58
C ALA A 201 -3.38 -14.15 -5.41
N GLU A 202 -3.75 -15.34 -4.93
CA GLU A 202 -4.77 -16.18 -5.56
C GLU A 202 -6.11 -15.47 -5.69
N VAL A 203 -6.61 -14.88 -4.60
CA VAL A 203 -7.88 -14.13 -4.58
C VAL A 203 -7.87 -12.96 -5.57
N ARG A 204 -6.75 -12.23 -5.71
CA ARG A 204 -6.63 -11.15 -6.70
C ARG A 204 -6.58 -11.69 -8.13
N ASN A 205 -5.89 -12.80 -8.35
CA ASN A 205 -5.83 -13.45 -9.66
C ASN A 205 -7.22 -13.94 -10.10
N ARG A 206 -8.05 -14.45 -9.19
CA ARG A 206 -9.47 -14.79 -9.48
C ARG A 206 -10.29 -13.57 -9.87
N ALA A 207 -10.07 -12.42 -9.24
CA ALA A 207 -10.72 -11.17 -9.65
C ALA A 207 -10.26 -10.69 -11.04
N LEU A 208 -9.05 -11.02 -11.48
CA LEU A 208 -8.53 -10.68 -12.81
C LEU A 208 -8.77 -11.76 -13.88
N GLU A 209 -9.17 -12.97 -13.49
CA GLU A 209 -9.39 -14.11 -14.38
C GLU A 209 -10.19 -13.76 -15.65
N PRO A 210 -11.25 -12.92 -15.61
CA PRO A 210 -12.00 -12.59 -16.82
C PRO A 210 -11.18 -12.00 -17.97
N LEU A 211 -10.06 -11.33 -17.69
CA LEU A 211 -9.16 -10.82 -18.73
C LEU A 211 -8.60 -11.93 -19.66
N SER A 212 -8.58 -13.19 -19.20
CA SER A 212 -8.04 -14.32 -19.96
C SER A 212 -8.97 -14.85 -21.06
N TYR A 213 -10.29 -14.62 -20.93
CA TYR A 213 -11.30 -15.17 -21.84
C TYR A 213 -12.20 -14.10 -22.49
N LEU A 214 -12.06 -12.83 -22.11
CA LEU A 214 -12.76 -11.73 -22.77
C LEU A 214 -12.06 -11.36 -24.08
N ASN A 215 -12.84 -11.20 -25.15
CA ASN A 215 -12.34 -10.80 -26.48
C ASN A 215 -12.14 -9.27 -26.64
N GLN A 216 -12.04 -8.53 -25.53
CA GLN A 216 -11.93 -7.08 -25.49
C GLN A 216 -10.60 -6.70 -24.85
N THR A 217 -9.87 -5.77 -25.48
CA THR A 217 -8.69 -5.15 -24.87
C THR A 217 -9.09 -3.96 -24.00
N TYR A 218 -8.50 -3.86 -22.82
CA TYR A 218 -8.73 -2.77 -21.87
C TYR A 218 -7.51 -1.83 -21.82
N ASP A 219 -7.76 -0.52 -21.87
CA ASP A 219 -6.73 0.52 -21.73
C ASP A 219 -6.21 0.60 -20.29
N LYS A 220 -7.09 0.38 -19.30
CA LYS A 220 -6.77 0.44 -17.87
C LYS A 220 -7.34 -0.73 -17.09
N VAL A 221 -6.61 -1.17 -16.08
CA VAL A 221 -7.10 -2.08 -15.04
C VAL A 221 -7.14 -1.30 -13.73
N LEU A 222 -8.35 -1.04 -13.22
CA LEU A 222 -8.56 -0.37 -11.94
C LEU A 222 -8.90 -1.43 -10.87
N ILE A 223 -8.06 -1.55 -9.85
CA ILE A 223 -8.29 -2.47 -8.72
C ILE A 223 -8.67 -1.66 -7.49
N VAL A 224 -9.79 -2.02 -6.85
CA VAL A 224 -10.33 -1.34 -5.68
C VAL A 224 -10.52 -2.35 -4.54
N ASN A 225 -9.91 -2.09 -3.38
CA ASN A 225 -10.12 -2.85 -2.15
C ASN A 225 -11.45 -2.44 -1.47
N ASP A 226 -11.68 -2.90 -0.25
CA ASP A 226 -12.77 -2.56 0.66
C ASP A 226 -12.66 -1.14 1.28
N VAL A 227 -12.24 -0.15 0.49
CA VAL A 227 -12.06 1.23 0.92
C VAL A 227 -13.24 2.13 0.56
N ILE A 228 -13.50 3.13 1.38
CA ILE A 228 -14.43 4.21 1.07
C ILE A 228 -13.71 5.26 0.21
N PHE A 229 -14.29 5.58 -0.94
CA PHE A 229 -13.75 6.52 -1.91
C PHE A 229 -14.87 7.36 -2.58
N ASP A 230 -14.48 8.47 -3.19
CA ASP A 230 -15.33 9.30 -4.06
C ASP A 230 -15.11 8.88 -5.53
N ALA A 231 -16.18 8.62 -6.28
CA ALA A 231 -16.08 8.19 -7.66
C ALA A 231 -15.36 9.20 -8.56
N LYS A 232 -15.48 10.51 -8.28
CA LYS A 232 -14.76 11.56 -9.02
C LYS A 232 -13.26 11.51 -8.74
N ASP A 233 -12.86 11.05 -7.57
CA ASP A 233 -11.46 10.87 -7.22
C ASP A 233 -10.87 9.67 -7.98
N ALA A 234 -11.62 8.57 -8.11
CA ALA A 234 -11.24 7.43 -8.95
C ALA A 234 -11.09 7.81 -10.44
N VAL A 235 -12.01 8.62 -10.97
CA VAL A 235 -11.88 9.17 -12.34
C VAL A 235 -10.61 10.00 -12.51
N ASN A 236 -10.27 10.85 -11.54
CA ASN A 236 -9.02 11.63 -11.58
C ASN A 236 -7.77 10.73 -11.42
N LEU A 237 -7.84 9.65 -10.64
CA LEU A 237 -6.75 8.68 -10.57
C LEU A 237 -6.45 8.09 -11.95
N LEU A 238 -7.51 7.72 -12.67
CA LEU A 238 -7.43 7.13 -14.02
C LEU A 238 -6.86 8.11 -15.05
N PHE A 239 -7.36 9.36 -15.09
CA PHE A 239 -7.15 10.25 -16.24
C PHE A 239 -6.36 11.53 -15.97
N SER A 240 -6.12 11.90 -14.70
CA SER A 240 -5.39 13.13 -14.35
C SER A 240 -3.96 12.86 -13.88
N THR A 241 -3.68 11.68 -13.30
CA THR A 241 -2.34 11.36 -12.78
C THR A 241 -1.28 11.35 -13.90
N ASN A 242 -0.22 12.15 -13.73
CA ASN A 242 0.91 12.25 -14.67
C ASN A 242 0.48 12.38 -16.14
N HIS A 243 -0.40 13.34 -16.43
CA HIS A 243 -0.87 13.55 -17.79
C HIS A 243 0.20 14.19 -18.70
N ASP A 244 0.26 13.77 -19.96
CA ASP A 244 1.13 14.39 -20.96
C ASP A 244 0.55 15.73 -21.46
N GLN A 245 1.29 16.42 -22.34
CA GLN A 245 0.85 17.70 -22.93
C GLN A 245 -0.47 17.57 -23.73
N ALA A 246 -0.83 16.36 -24.18
CA ALA A 246 -2.10 16.06 -24.83
C ALA A 246 -3.21 15.64 -23.83
N GLY A 247 -2.96 15.80 -22.53
CA GLY A 247 -3.87 15.46 -21.45
C GLY A 247 -4.17 13.98 -21.35
N LYS A 248 -3.27 13.07 -21.80
CA LYS A 248 -3.42 11.63 -21.58
C LYS A 248 -2.61 11.22 -20.37
N ALA A 249 -3.23 10.53 -19.41
CA ALA A 249 -2.53 9.99 -18.25
C ALA A 249 -1.48 8.94 -18.67
N ARG A 250 -0.22 9.14 -18.27
CA ARG A 250 0.90 8.26 -18.59
C ARG A 250 1.47 7.66 -17.33
N TYR A 251 1.17 6.39 -17.10
CA TYR A 251 1.74 5.64 -15.98
C TYR A 251 1.70 4.15 -16.31
N ARG A 252 2.60 3.39 -15.70
CA ARG A 252 2.49 1.94 -15.55
C ARG A 252 1.51 1.61 -14.44
N ALA A 253 1.58 2.36 -13.34
CA ALA A 253 0.61 2.32 -12.25
C ALA A 253 0.44 3.69 -11.56
N ALA A 254 -0.77 3.97 -11.11
CA ALA A 254 -1.14 5.14 -10.33
C ALA A 254 -1.98 4.71 -9.13
N CYS A 255 -1.53 4.99 -7.90
CA CYS A 255 -2.24 4.57 -6.69
C CYS A 255 -2.83 5.76 -5.93
N ALA A 256 -3.97 5.53 -5.29
CA ALA A 256 -4.49 6.41 -4.25
C ALA A 256 -3.59 6.38 -3.00
N VAL A 257 -3.95 7.17 -1.99
CA VAL A 257 -3.33 7.16 -0.66
C VAL A 257 -4.38 6.76 0.36
N ASP A 258 -4.14 5.68 1.08
CA ASP A 258 -5.04 5.18 2.11
C ASP A 258 -4.64 5.59 3.53
N PHE A 259 -5.66 5.80 4.34
CA PHE A 259 -5.52 6.33 5.69
C PHE A 259 -6.25 5.42 6.67
N GLY A 260 -5.51 4.94 7.67
CA GLY A 260 -6.08 4.18 8.79
C GLY A 260 -6.71 5.09 9.85
N ASN A 261 -6.30 6.36 9.86
CA ASN A 261 -6.96 7.46 10.56
C ASN A 261 -6.58 8.77 9.84
N PRO A 262 -7.17 9.94 10.19
CA PRO A 262 -7.01 11.17 9.42
C PRO A 262 -5.59 11.70 9.24
N PHE A 263 -4.59 11.16 9.96
CA PHE A 263 -3.19 11.60 9.90
C PHE A 263 -2.20 10.46 9.67
N LYS A 264 -2.66 9.21 9.64
CA LYS A 264 -1.80 8.03 9.57
C LYS A 264 -1.99 7.29 8.25
N PHE A 265 -0.93 7.31 7.43
CA PHE A 265 -0.82 6.50 6.22
C PHE A 265 -0.88 5.00 6.56
N TYR A 266 -1.63 4.22 5.78
CA TYR A 266 -1.89 2.82 6.11
C TYR A 266 -0.94 1.85 5.39
N ASP A 267 -0.88 1.88 4.05
CA ASP A 267 -0.20 0.88 3.19
C ASP A 267 1.35 0.94 3.19
N THR A 268 1.95 0.90 4.38
CA THR A 268 3.42 0.87 4.58
C THR A 268 4.07 -0.43 4.11
N PHE A 269 3.33 -1.54 3.98
CA PHE A 269 3.90 -2.81 3.55
C PHE A 269 4.06 -2.90 2.02
N ALA A 270 3.08 -2.41 1.26
CA ALA A 270 3.10 -2.43 -0.20
C ALA A 270 3.88 -1.25 -0.82
N THR A 271 3.95 -0.13 -0.11
CA THR A 271 4.54 1.10 -0.65
C THR A 271 6.04 1.17 -0.41
N ARG A 272 6.79 1.49 -1.48
CA ARG A 272 8.23 1.71 -1.44
C ARG A 272 8.56 2.99 -2.18
N ASP A 273 9.50 3.76 -1.64
CA ASP A 273 9.96 4.97 -2.31
C ASP A 273 10.63 4.64 -3.67
N LEU A 274 11.00 5.65 -4.44
CA LEU A 274 11.58 5.47 -5.77
C LEU A 274 12.86 4.60 -5.76
N GLU A 275 13.59 4.57 -4.65
CA GLU A 275 14.85 3.82 -4.48
C GLU A 275 14.62 2.46 -3.76
N GLY A 276 13.36 2.07 -3.57
CA GLY A 276 12.96 0.83 -2.93
C GLY A 276 13.01 0.84 -1.40
N TYR A 277 13.27 1.99 -0.75
CA TYR A 277 13.20 2.06 0.70
C TYR A 277 11.77 1.90 1.20
N SER A 278 11.64 1.29 2.38
CA SER A 278 10.37 1.32 3.11
C SER A 278 10.02 2.74 3.55
N MET A 279 8.77 2.95 3.93
CA MET A 279 8.29 4.24 4.41
C MET A 279 8.99 4.62 5.73
N GLY A 280 9.02 5.92 6.04
CA GLY A 280 9.35 6.35 7.40
C GLY A 280 8.18 6.10 8.35
N VAL A 281 8.20 6.74 9.52
CA VAL A 281 7.01 6.79 10.39
C VAL A 281 5.82 7.31 9.56
N PRO A 282 4.62 6.68 9.64
CA PRO A 282 3.49 6.89 8.72
C PRO A 282 2.73 8.22 8.95
N LEU A 283 3.45 9.28 9.23
CA LEU A 283 2.98 10.66 9.32
C LEU A 283 3.56 11.43 8.14
N TYR A 284 2.90 12.50 7.70
CA TYR A 284 3.41 13.33 6.60
C TYR A 284 4.87 13.79 6.85
N PRO A 285 5.77 13.73 5.85
CA PRO A 285 5.56 13.42 4.42
C PRO A 285 5.66 11.93 4.04
N TRP A 286 5.41 11.01 4.99
CA TRP A 286 5.35 9.54 4.89
C TRP A 286 6.67 8.84 4.54
N PHE A 287 7.39 9.33 3.53
CA PHE A 287 8.68 8.79 3.09
C PHE A 287 9.82 9.24 4.01
N SER A 288 10.86 8.41 4.09
CA SER A 288 12.07 8.70 4.86
C SER A 288 12.99 9.69 4.12
N LYS A 289 14.09 10.07 4.78
CA LYS A 289 15.13 10.95 4.20
C LYS A 289 16.29 10.17 3.59
N GLU A 290 16.22 8.84 3.53
CA GLU A 290 17.28 7.99 3.00
C GLU A 290 17.45 8.16 1.49
N GLY A 291 18.63 7.77 0.99
CA GLY A 291 18.98 7.89 -0.43
C GLY A 291 18.89 9.33 -0.94
N LYS A 292 18.37 9.50 -2.15
CA LYS A 292 18.08 10.81 -2.78
C LYS A 292 16.78 11.43 -2.24
N ALA A 293 15.95 10.67 -1.53
CA ALA A 293 14.68 11.08 -0.95
C ALA A 293 13.72 11.74 -1.96
N ILE A 294 13.70 11.24 -3.20
CA ILE A 294 12.93 11.83 -4.30
C ILE A 294 11.43 11.82 -4.01
N SER A 295 10.87 10.68 -3.60
CA SER A 295 9.45 10.55 -3.26
C SER A 295 9.04 11.50 -2.13
N ARG A 296 9.90 11.65 -1.12
CA ARG A 296 9.69 12.60 -0.02
C ARG A 296 9.64 14.04 -0.52
N LYS A 297 10.55 14.43 -1.41
CA LYS A 297 10.59 15.77 -2.00
C LYS A 297 9.36 16.02 -2.87
N ASP A 298 8.93 15.04 -3.66
CA ASP A 298 7.71 15.12 -4.47
C ASP A 298 6.48 15.36 -3.58
N VAL A 299 6.35 14.65 -2.43
CA VAL A 299 5.27 14.89 -1.46
C VAL A 299 5.30 16.32 -0.92
N GLN A 300 6.49 16.79 -0.53
CA GLN A 300 6.66 18.14 0.01
C GLN A 300 6.40 19.25 -1.03
N GLN A 301 6.65 18.95 -2.30
CA GLN A 301 6.37 19.82 -3.45
C GLN A 301 4.92 19.75 -3.92
N GLN A 302 4.07 18.95 -3.25
CA GLN A 302 2.64 18.85 -3.54
C GLN A 302 2.34 18.31 -4.95
N LYS A 303 3.18 17.39 -5.45
CA LYS A 303 2.98 16.78 -6.78
C LYS A 303 1.85 15.77 -6.75
N ASP A 304 1.03 15.80 -7.79
CA ASP A 304 0.00 14.79 -8.07
C ASP A 304 0.58 13.43 -8.54
N ALA A 305 1.81 13.44 -9.05
CA ALA A 305 2.56 12.27 -9.47
C ALA A 305 3.81 12.08 -8.59
N VAL A 306 3.63 11.60 -7.35
CA VAL A 306 4.75 11.27 -6.45
C VAL A 306 5.39 9.99 -6.96
N ARG A 307 6.64 10.08 -7.41
CA ARG A 307 7.37 8.93 -7.96
C ARG A 307 7.69 7.92 -6.88
N VAL A 308 7.38 6.65 -7.11
CA VAL A 308 7.58 5.53 -6.18
C VAL A 308 7.98 4.28 -6.95
N LYS A 309 8.58 3.29 -6.28
CA LYS A 309 8.87 1.99 -6.90
C LYS A 309 7.69 1.02 -6.80
N SER A 310 6.82 1.22 -5.80
CA SER A 310 5.55 0.49 -5.64
C SER A 310 4.57 1.26 -4.75
N CYS A 311 3.27 1.02 -4.95
CA CYS A 311 2.19 1.56 -4.12
C CYS A 311 0.92 0.68 -4.22
N TRP A 312 -0.06 0.90 -3.34
CA TRP A 312 -1.37 0.24 -3.48
C TRP A 312 -2.49 1.18 -3.07
N GLY A 313 -2.45 1.65 -1.82
CA GLY A 313 -3.29 2.73 -1.31
C GLY A 313 -4.79 2.43 -1.39
N GLY A 314 -5.16 1.15 -1.29
CA GLY A 314 -6.55 0.66 -1.40
C GLY A 314 -7.23 0.82 -2.76
N MET A 315 -6.67 1.59 -3.70
CA MET A 315 -7.17 1.76 -5.06
C MET A 315 -6.02 2.09 -6.00
N VAL A 316 -5.85 1.30 -7.07
CA VAL A 316 -4.75 1.43 -8.02
C VAL A 316 -5.22 1.25 -9.46
N ALA A 317 -4.78 2.14 -10.33
CA ALA A 317 -4.96 2.05 -11.78
C ALA A 317 -3.66 1.58 -12.42
N PHE A 318 -3.72 0.53 -13.22
CA PHE A 318 -2.61 0.05 -14.04
C PHE A 318 -2.86 0.35 -15.52
N ASP A 319 -1.79 0.47 -16.29
CA ASP A 319 -1.86 0.31 -17.73
C ASP A 319 -2.29 -1.12 -18.06
N GLY A 320 -3.39 -1.26 -18.81
CA GLY A 320 -3.99 -2.56 -19.07
C GLY A 320 -3.08 -3.52 -19.83
N GLN A 321 -2.09 -3.02 -20.57
CA GLN A 321 -1.20 -3.86 -21.38
C GLN A 321 -0.44 -4.92 -20.57
N TYR A 322 -0.20 -4.67 -19.27
CA TYR A 322 0.57 -5.59 -18.43
C TYR A 322 -0.21 -6.82 -18.00
N PHE A 323 -1.55 -6.77 -18.02
CA PHE A 323 -2.44 -7.84 -17.56
C PHE A 323 -3.11 -8.60 -18.72
N GLN A 324 -2.68 -8.34 -19.95
CA GLN A 324 -3.27 -8.87 -21.17
C GLN A 324 -2.18 -9.40 -22.12
N GLY A 325 -2.55 -10.29 -23.04
CA GLY A 325 -1.64 -10.90 -24.01
C GLY A 325 -1.14 -12.30 -23.61
N PRO A 326 -0.10 -12.83 -24.28
CA PRO A 326 0.33 -14.23 -24.13
C PRO A 326 0.95 -14.56 -22.76
N ASP A 327 1.48 -13.55 -22.07
CA ASP A 327 2.14 -13.69 -20.78
C ASP A 327 1.74 -12.52 -19.88
N PRO A 328 0.51 -12.53 -19.32
CA PRO A 328 0.04 -11.44 -18.47
C PRO A 328 0.69 -11.50 -17.09
N VAL A 329 1.02 -10.34 -16.52
CA VAL A 329 1.47 -10.22 -15.13
C VAL A 329 0.37 -10.72 -14.21
N LYS A 330 0.75 -11.55 -13.22
CA LYS A 330 -0.14 -12.10 -12.20
C LYS A 330 0.37 -11.70 -10.81
N PHE A 331 -0.54 -11.62 -9.85
CA PHE A 331 -0.13 -11.52 -8.46
C PHE A 331 0.56 -12.82 -8.04
N ARG A 332 1.66 -12.68 -7.30
CA ARG A 332 2.45 -13.78 -6.76
C ARG A 332 2.84 -13.50 -5.31
N TYR A 333 3.41 -14.51 -4.67
CA TYR A 333 3.95 -14.44 -3.32
C TYR A 333 5.41 -14.90 -3.31
N GLU A 334 6.09 -14.65 -2.20
CA GLU A 334 7.45 -15.14 -1.98
C GLU A 334 7.42 -16.52 -1.30
N PRO A 335 7.86 -17.61 -1.96
CA PRO A 335 7.82 -18.95 -1.39
C PRO A 335 8.76 -19.15 -0.21
N GLU A 336 9.85 -18.38 -0.07
CA GLU A 336 10.88 -18.59 0.95
C GLU A 336 10.33 -18.56 2.39
N PRO A 337 10.56 -19.56 3.25
CA PRO A 337 10.11 -19.55 4.64
C PRO A 337 10.59 -18.30 5.40
N TYR A 338 9.76 -17.79 6.31
CA TYR A 338 10.04 -16.63 7.17
C TYR A 338 10.26 -15.27 6.48
N TRP A 339 10.46 -15.22 5.17
CA TRP A 339 10.40 -13.99 4.39
C TRP A 339 9.02 -13.81 3.77
N ASP A 340 8.47 -12.59 3.85
CA ASP A 340 7.15 -12.26 3.30
C ASP A 340 7.25 -10.96 2.50
N ALA A 341 6.69 -10.95 1.30
CA ALA A 341 6.69 -9.80 0.41
C ALA A 341 5.27 -9.53 -0.07
N SER A 342 4.83 -8.27 -0.01
CA SER A 342 3.45 -7.93 -0.38
C SER A 342 3.20 -8.20 -1.86
N GLU A 343 2.14 -8.95 -2.18
CA GLU A 343 1.68 -9.18 -3.55
C GLU A 343 1.36 -7.86 -4.27
N CYS A 344 0.83 -6.88 -3.52
CA CYS A 344 0.57 -5.52 -3.99
C CYS A 344 1.84 -4.75 -4.36
N CYS A 345 3.01 -5.14 -3.84
CA CYS A 345 4.30 -4.57 -4.21
C CYS A 345 4.95 -5.38 -5.34
N LEU A 346 4.92 -6.71 -5.25
CA LEU A 346 5.54 -7.62 -6.22
C LEU A 346 5.00 -7.41 -7.63
N VAL A 347 3.69 -7.17 -7.78
CA VAL A 347 3.08 -6.87 -9.09
C VAL A 347 3.73 -5.68 -9.80
N HIS A 348 4.19 -4.66 -9.05
CA HIS A 348 4.94 -3.54 -9.63
C HIS A 348 6.33 -3.96 -10.08
N ALA A 349 7.02 -4.77 -9.28
CA ALA A 349 8.34 -5.29 -9.65
C ALA A 349 8.27 -6.09 -10.95
N ASP A 350 7.23 -6.92 -11.11
CA ASP A 350 7.01 -7.72 -12.32
C ASP A 350 6.69 -6.84 -13.53
N ILE A 351 5.90 -5.78 -13.34
CA ILE A 351 5.63 -4.77 -14.37
C ILE A 351 6.92 -4.05 -14.80
N LEU A 352 7.79 -3.68 -13.84
CA LEU A 352 9.05 -3.01 -14.14
C LEU A 352 10.03 -3.93 -14.87
N GLU A 353 10.12 -5.19 -14.46
CA GLU A 353 10.93 -6.22 -15.11
C GLU A 353 10.46 -6.44 -16.56
N ARG A 354 9.15 -6.64 -16.76
CA ARG A 354 8.55 -6.80 -18.08
C ARG A 354 8.78 -5.58 -18.97
N ALA A 355 8.71 -4.38 -18.38
CA ALA A 355 8.99 -3.12 -19.07
C ALA A 355 10.49 -2.86 -19.26
N GLN A 356 11.37 -3.74 -18.79
CA GLN A 356 12.84 -3.64 -18.85
C GLN A 356 13.35 -2.29 -18.32
N VAL A 357 12.73 -1.82 -17.24
CA VAL A 357 13.09 -0.56 -16.59
C VAL A 357 14.40 -0.72 -15.85
N LYS A 358 15.38 0.15 -16.13
CA LYS A 358 16.66 0.18 -15.43
C LYS A 358 16.51 0.86 -14.07
N ASP A 359 17.18 0.30 -13.04
CA ASP A 359 17.14 0.80 -11.66
C ASP A 359 17.70 2.23 -11.47
N ASP A 360 18.45 2.76 -12.43
CA ASP A 360 19.10 4.08 -12.36
C ASP A 360 18.19 5.24 -12.81
N MET A 361 16.95 4.96 -13.23
CA MET A 361 16.04 5.99 -13.71
C MET A 361 15.48 6.87 -12.58
N ASN A 362 15.47 8.19 -12.81
CA ASN A 362 14.83 9.16 -11.92
C ASN A 362 13.29 9.11 -11.96
N ASP A 363 12.71 8.24 -12.79
CA ASP A 363 11.29 7.98 -12.91
C ASP A 363 11.05 6.59 -13.53
N VAL A 364 10.29 5.74 -12.85
CA VAL A 364 9.94 4.38 -13.30
C VAL A 364 8.51 4.29 -13.84
N GLY A 365 7.77 5.40 -13.88
CA GLY A 365 6.39 5.47 -14.37
C GLY A 365 5.36 4.90 -13.39
N ILE A 366 5.70 4.79 -12.10
CA ILE A 366 4.78 4.39 -11.04
C ILE A 366 4.62 5.57 -10.09
N TYR A 367 3.36 5.95 -9.85
CA TYR A 367 3.05 7.16 -9.10
C TYR A 367 2.05 6.89 -7.97
N MET A 368 2.31 7.48 -6.81
CA MET A 368 1.32 7.69 -5.78
C MET A 368 0.69 9.07 -6.00
N ASN A 369 -0.64 9.16 -5.92
CA ASN A 369 -1.38 10.42 -6.14
C ASN A 369 -2.08 10.88 -4.85
N PRO A 370 -1.48 11.81 -4.08
CA PRO A 370 -2.00 12.23 -2.78
C PRO A 370 -3.25 13.11 -2.81
N TYR A 371 -3.71 13.53 -4.00
CA TYR A 371 -5.03 14.15 -4.16
C TYR A 371 -6.16 13.14 -4.08
N ILE A 372 -5.88 11.86 -4.31
CA ILE A 372 -6.85 10.77 -4.26
C ILE A 372 -6.68 10.05 -2.93
N ARG A 373 -7.55 10.35 -1.97
CA ARG A 373 -7.44 9.85 -0.59
C ARG A 373 -8.61 8.94 -0.26
N VAL A 374 -8.32 7.77 0.29
CA VAL A 374 -9.31 6.76 0.67
C VAL A 374 -9.14 6.33 2.12
N ALA A 375 -10.16 5.68 2.70
CA ALA A 375 -10.08 5.16 4.07
C ALA A 375 -10.98 3.94 4.26
N TYR A 376 -10.68 3.12 5.27
CA TYR A 376 -11.42 1.89 5.56
C TYR A 376 -12.70 2.11 6.39
N ASP A 377 -12.97 3.34 6.84
CA ASP A 377 -14.18 3.68 7.58
C ASP A 377 -14.71 5.09 7.25
N LYS A 378 -16.02 5.27 7.45
CA LYS A 378 -16.76 6.49 7.09
C LYS A 378 -16.29 7.71 7.87
N THR A 379 -15.91 7.52 9.13
CA THR A 379 -15.50 8.61 10.02
C THR A 379 -14.16 9.15 9.58
N THR A 380 -13.19 8.26 9.38
CA THR A 380 -11.87 8.63 8.85
C THR A 380 -12.00 9.30 7.49
N PHE A 381 -12.75 8.72 6.55
CA PHE A 381 -12.95 9.28 5.21
C PHE A 381 -13.46 10.73 5.25
N LYS A 382 -14.48 11.01 6.07
CA LYS A 382 -15.01 12.39 6.25
C LYS A 382 -13.98 13.35 6.81
N LEU A 383 -13.09 12.89 7.67
CA LEU A 383 -12.07 13.70 8.33
C LEU A 383 -10.80 13.89 7.49
N LEU A 384 -10.60 13.15 6.38
CA LEU A 384 -9.38 13.25 5.57
C LEU A 384 -9.12 14.67 5.06
N LYS A 385 -10.16 15.39 4.60
CA LYS A 385 -10.01 16.78 4.13
C LYS A 385 -9.59 17.74 5.24
N VAL A 386 -10.03 17.47 6.48
CA VAL A 386 -9.62 18.24 7.66
C VAL A 386 -8.18 17.86 8.03
N GLY A 387 -7.86 16.55 8.04
CA GLY A 387 -6.53 16.05 8.34
C GLY A 387 -5.45 16.60 7.40
N ALA A 388 -5.77 16.63 6.10
CA ALA A 388 -4.93 17.18 5.04
C ALA A 388 -4.51 18.64 5.26
N ARG A 389 -5.34 19.44 5.95
CA ARG A 389 -4.98 20.81 6.31
C ARG A 389 -3.83 20.85 7.30
N PHE A 390 -3.86 20.00 8.31
CA PHE A 390 -2.90 20.05 9.42
C PHE A 390 -1.71 19.10 9.26
N GLU A 391 -1.73 18.19 8.30
CA GLU A 391 -0.73 17.11 8.23
C GLU A 391 0.72 17.61 8.09
N ARG A 392 0.95 18.77 7.46
CA ARG A 392 2.29 19.33 7.29
C ARG A 392 3.00 19.63 8.61
N VAL A 393 2.24 19.88 9.69
CA VAL A 393 2.77 20.07 11.05
C VAL A 393 3.57 18.84 11.51
N PHE A 394 3.17 17.65 11.05
CA PHE A 394 3.88 16.42 11.41
C PHE A 394 5.23 16.25 10.71
N SER A 395 5.63 17.10 9.75
CA SER A 395 6.91 16.96 9.05
C SER A 395 8.11 16.94 9.99
N VAL A 396 8.09 17.77 11.04
CA VAL A 396 9.16 17.85 12.05
C VAL A 396 9.11 16.62 12.96
N ILE A 397 7.90 16.27 13.44
CA ILE A 397 7.66 15.10 14.30
C ILE A 397 8.11 13.82 13.59
N GLN A 398 7.73 13.65 12.33
CA GLN A 398 8.11 12.51 11.50
C GLN A 398 9.62 12.42 11.35
N GLY A 399 10.31 13.54 11.10
CA GLY A 399 11.77 13.57 11.01
C GLY A 399 12.45 13.12 12.30
N VAL A 400 11.99 13.60 13.46
CA VAL A 400 12.54 13.21 14.76
C VAL A 400 12.26 11.74 15.06
N LEU A 401 11.01 11.30 14.88
CA LEU A 401 10.61 9.92 15.20
C LEU A 401 11.30 8.92 14.28
N THR A 402 11.37 9.19 12.98
CA THR A 402 12.01 8.31 12.00
C THR A 402 13.48 8.09 12.35
N THR A 403 14.21 9.15 12.69
CA THR A 403 15.60 9.04 13.16
C THR A 403 15.69 8.30 14.51
N ALA A 404 14.81 8.59 15.46
CA ALA A 404 14.81 7.95 16.78
C ALA A 404 14.48 6.45 16.73
N THR A 405 13.70 6.00 15.74
CA THR A 405 13.31 4.60 15.56
C THR A 405 14.13 3.85 14.50
N GLY A 406 15.16 4.47 13.93
CA GLY A 406 15.97 3.86 12.86
C GLY A 406 15.19 3.50 11.60
N MET A 407 14.10 4.23 11.31
CA MET A 407 13.33 4.01 10.08
C MET A 407 13.96 4.80 8.91
N PRO A 408 13.88 4.29 7.66
CA PRO A 408 13.30 3.02 7.26
C PRO A 408 14.20 1.87 7.71
N TRP A 409 13.60 0.74 8.07
CA TRP A 409 14.39 -0.41 8.47
C TRP A 409 15.20 -0.92 7.29
N TYR A 410 16.40 -1.38 7.61
CA TYR A 410 17.29 -1.97 6.64
C TYR A 410 16.61 -3.16 5.96
N ASN A 411 16.75 -3.24 4.63
CA ASN A 411 16.31 -4.36 3.81
C ASN A 411 17.49 -4.74 2.90
N CYS A 412 17.93 -5.98 3.04
CA CYS A 412 19.13 -6.54 2.41
C CYS A 412 18.89 -6.77 0.93
N ARG A 413 17.69 -7.23 0.60
CA ARG A 413 17.22 -7.56 -0.73
C ARG A 413 16.79 -6.33 -1.52
N ARG A 414 16.87 -5.13 -0.95
CA ARG A 414 16.38 -3.89 -1.58
C ARG A 414 17.03 -3.63 -2.93
N THR A 415 18.32 -3.93 -3.05
CA THR A 415 19.12 -3.69 -4.26
C THR A 415 19.36 -4.94 -5.08
N GLU A 416 18.72 -6.07 -4.74
CA GLU A 416 18.79 -7.28 -5.57
C GLU A 416 18.15 -7.03 -6.93
N ARG A 417 18.76 -7.60 -7.97
CA ARG A 417 18.23 -7.59 -9.33
C ARG A 417 17.76 -8.97 -9.73
N ALA A 418 16.76 -9.02 -10.61
CA ALA A 418 16.30 -10.27 -11.17
C ALA A 418 17.46 -11.00 -11.87
N GLY A 419 17.64 -12.29 -11.56
CA GLY A 419 18.73 -13.11 -12.11
C GLY A 419 20.01 -13.12 -11.28
N ASP A 420 20.14 -12.25 -10.27
CA ASP A 420 21.26 -12.29 -9.33
C ASP A 420 21.29 -13.63 -8.58
N LYS A 421 22.45 -14.29 -8.52
CA LYS A 421 22.67 -15.43 -7.63
C LYS A 421 22.82 -14.91 -6.20
N ARG A 422 21.99 -15.40 -5.30
CA ARG A 422 22.00 -15.07 -3.87
C ARG A 422 21.79 -16.34 -3.08
N TYR A 423 22.06 -16.27 -1.78
CA TYR A 423 21.65 -17.33 -0.88
C TYR A 423 20.31 -16.98 -0.22
N GLY A 424 19.58 -18.00 0.18
CA GLY A 424 18.31 -17.87 0.87
C GLY A 424 17.97 -19.14 1.62
N LEU A 425 16.92 -19.09 2.42
CA LEU A 425 16.54 -20.19 3.29
C LEU A 425 15.62 -21.17 2.58
N GLU A 426 15.90 -22.46 2.66
CA GLU A 426 15.05 -23.52 2.13
C GLU A 426 14.87 -24.63 3.15
N TRP A 427 13.65 -25.13 3.30
CA TRP A 427 13.37 -26.30 4.12
C TRP A 427 13.64 -27.59 3.33
N THR A 428 14.59 -28.39 3.81
CA THR A 428 14.96 -29.68 3.22
C THR A 428 14.71 -30.83 4.21
N GLU A 429 14.91 -32.07 3.77
CA GLU A 429 14.85 -33.26 4.64
C GLU A 429 15.85 -33.21 5.81
N HIS A 430 16.92 -32.42 5.69
CA HIS A 430 17.94 -32.24 6.73
C HIS A 430 17.69 -31.00 7.61
N GLY A 431 16.55 -30.35 7.44
CA GLY A 431 16.16 -29.14 8.16
C GLY A 431 16.25 -27.88 7.31
N LEU A 432 16.18 -26.73 7.97
CA LEU A 432 16.37 -25.43 7.34
C LEU A 432 17.84 -25.31 6.93
N VAL A 433 18.09 -25.29 5.63
CA VAL A 433 19.41 -25.10 5.07
C VAL A 433 19.40 -23.85 4.22
N GLU A 434 20.59 -23.37 3.98
CA GLU A 434 20.79 -22.33 3.00
C GLU A 434 20.99 -22.95 1.62
N ALA A 435 20.35 -22.36 0.63
CA ALA A 435 20.44 -22.77 -0.76
C ALA A 435 20.72 -21.55 -1.66
N GLU A 436 21.44 -21.80 -2.76
CA GLU A 436 21.55 -20.81 -3.84
C GLU A 436 20.14 -20.60 -4.43
N ARG A 437 19.66 -19.35 -4.40
CA ARG A 437 18.46 -18.88 -5.07
C ARG A 437 18.81 -17.88 -6.17
N VAL A 438 18.00 -17.88 -7.21
CA VAL A 438 18.03 -16.80 -8.21
C VAL A 438 17.05 -15.73 -7.76
N ALA A 439 17.56 -14.54 -7.47
CA ALA A 439 16.75 -13.41 -7.05
C ALA A 439 15.66 -13.11 -8.08
N GLN A 440 14.43 -13.01 -7.60
CA GLN A 440 13.27 -12.60 -8.38
C GLN A 440 13.14 -11.07 -8.32
N PRO A 441 12.40 -10.43 -9.25
CA PRO A 441 12.07 -9.02 -9.14
C PRO A 441 11.43 -8.72 -7.78
N GLY A 442 11.78 -7.57 -7.17
CA GLY A 442 11.05 -7.07 -6.01
C GLY A 442 11.58 -7.47 -4.63
N GLY A 443 12.88 -7.76 -4.47
CA GLY A 443 13.49 -7.95 -3.14
C GLY A 443 13.20 -6.80 -2.16
N TYR A 444 13.05 -5.57 -2.66
CA TYR A 444 12.62 -4.39 -1.88
C TYR A 444 11.19 -4.49 -1.31
N CYS A 445 10.35 -5.39 -1.80
CA CYS A 445 8.98 -5.58 -1.32
C CYS A 445 8.89 -6.35 0.00
N GLY A 446 9.94 -7.11 0.31
CA GLY A 446 9.94 -8.08 1.40
C GLY A 446 10.36 -7.53 2.76
N ARG A 447 10.11 -8.35 3.78
CA ARG A 447 10.69 -8.26 5.13
C ARG A 447 10.62 -9.62 5.80
N TYR A 448 11.40 -9.81 6.86
CA TYR A 448 11.24 -10.97 7.74
C TYR A 448 9.92 -10.94 8.51
N GLY A 449 9.39 -12.13 8.74
CA GLY A 449 8.11 -12.41 9.37
C GLY A 449 7.01 -12.67 8.34
N SER A 450 6.38 -13.83 8.45
CA SER A 450 5.23 -14.23 7.64
C SER A 450 4.01 -14.51 8.51
N ARG A 451 2.82 -14.41 7.91
CA ARG A 451 1.57 -14.89 8.51
C ARG A 451 1.10 -16.14 7.78
N VAL A 452 0.75 -17.15 8.55
CA VAL A 452 0.32 -18.47 8.07
C VAL A 452 -1.07 -18.79 8.58
N ARG A 453 -1.74 -19.70 7.90
CA ARG A 453 -3.07 -20.20 8.22
C ARG A 453 -2.98 -21.32 9.26
N ARG A 454 -3.57 -21.13 10.45
CA ARG A 454 -3.73 -22.18 11.48
C ARG A 454 -5.09 -22.03 12.14
N ASP A 455 -5.82 -23.14 12.32
CA ASP A 455 -7.15 -23.16 12.94
C ASP A 455 -8.11 -22.07 12.41
N HIS A 456 -8.14 -21.90 11.08
CA HIS A 456 -8.94 -20.87 10.40
C HIS A 456 -8.61 -19.41 10.79
N LYS A 457 -7.42 -19.16 11.34
CA LYS A 457 -6.91 -17.84 11.68
C LYS A 457 -5.56 -17.58 11.02
N TRP A 458 -5.29 -16.29 10.80
CA TRP A 458 -3.97 -15.83 10.36
C TRP A 458 -3.12 -15.57 11.60
N VAL A 459 -2.08 -16.37 11.80
CA VAL A 459 -1.16 -16.25 12.92
C VAL A 459 0.25 -15.94 12.41
N LYS A 460 1.09 -15.34 13.24
CA LYS A 460 2.50 -15.13 12.89
C LYS A 460 3.19 -16.50 12.90
N ALA A 461 3.94 -16.81 11.84
CA ALA A 461 4.80 -17.98 11.83
C ALA A 461 5.88 -17.83 12.93
N ALA A 462 6.10 -18.89 13.71
CA ALA A 462 7.18 -18.92 14.67
C ALA A 462 8.50 -19.02 13.92
N MET A 463 9.46 -18.13 14.20
CA MET A 463 10.80 -18.22 13.63
C MET A 463 11.63 -19.19 14.48
N PRO A 464 12.46 -20.05 13.87
CA PRO A 464 13.34 -20.98 14.58
C PRO A 464 14.26 -20.27 15.57
N GLU A 465 14.55 -20.92 16.70
CA GLU A 465 15.59 -20.46 17.63
C GLU A 465 16.96 -20.54 16.91
N GLY A 466 17.79 -19.50 17.04
CA GLY A 466 19.10 -19.42 16.38
C GLY A 466 19.11 -18.83 14.96
N LEU A 467 17.95 -18.50 14.37
CA LEU A 467 17.92 -17.68 13.15
C LEU A 467 18.34 -16.21 13.39
N TYR A 468 18.43 -15.85 14.68
CA TYR A 468 18.82 -14.55 15.23
C TYR A 468 20.28 -14.51 15.70
N ASP A 469 20.85 -15.68 16.04
CA ASP A 469 22.19 -15.83 16.60
C ASP A 469 23.18 -15.93 15.49
#